data_AF-L7FHZ1-F1
#
_entry.id   AF-L7FHZ1-F1
#
_cell.length_a   1.000
_cell.length_b   1.000
_cell.length_c   1.000
_cell.angle_alpha   90.00
_cell.angle_beta   90.00
_cell.angle_gamma   90.00
#
_symmetry.space_group_name_H-M   'P 1'
#
loop_
_entity.id
_entity.type
_entity.pdbx_description
1 polymer ?
#
loop_
_entity_poly.entity_id
_entity_poly.type
_entity_poly.pdbx_seq_one_letter_code
_entity_poly.pdbx_strand_id
1 'polypeptide(L)'
;MINDTALMGSYQSQGLLKAIDPDSIAGHDQITAKSWASTVGIDGKHYGIPYSRQAQTLMIRKDWLQRLGLTAPTTWQEMLDVAKAFATRDPDGDGKADTYGMVVPGSAQNGYAAWWGSSFLWQGGAKIVEPDGTGTYKPAMDSAAAVNTVTWMKVKP
;
A
#
# COMPACT_ATOMS: atom_id res chain seq x y z
N MET A 1 -14.06 -7.02 17.78
CA MET A 1 -12.81 -6.39 17.32
C MET A 1 -12.91 -6.27 15.81
N ILE A 2 -12.78 -5.05 15.26
CA ILE A 2 -12.68 -4.85 13.80
C ILE A 2 -11.21 -5.00 13.45
N ASN A 3 -10.84 -6.09 12.80
CA ASN A 3 -9.45 -6.40 12.44
C ASN A 3 -8.98 -5.62 11.20
N ASP A 4 -9.90 -5.25 10.32
CA ASP A 4 -9.64 -4.44 9.13
C ASP A 4 -10.70 -3.34 9.00
N THR A 5 -10.24 -2.09 8.91
CA THR A 5 -11.09 -0.91 8.74
C THR A 5 -11.96 -0.97 7.48
N ALA A 6 -11.56 -1.72 6.45
CA ALA A 6 -12.36 -1.91 5.24
C ALA A 6 -13.68 -2.67 5.49
N LEU A 7 -13.75 -3.50 6.55
CA LEU A 7 -14.96 -4.25 6.91
C LEU A 7 -15.97 -3.44 7.73
N MET A 8 -15.56 -2.27 8.23
CA MET A 8 -16.38 -1.45 9.11
C MET A 8 -17.72 -1.06 8.46
N GLY A 9 -17.73 -0.70 7.18
CA GLY A 9 -18.95 -0.35 6.46
C GLY A 9 -19.96 -1.49 6.40
N SER A 10 -19.49 -2.74 6.20
CA SER A 10 -20.35 -3.93 6.19
C SER A 10 -20.91 -4.25 7.57
N TYR A 11 -20.12 -4.08 8.64
CA TYR A 11 -20.62 -4.27 10.00
C TYR A 11 -21.58 -3.15 10.42
N GLN A 12 -21.34 -1.92 9.97
CA GLN A 12 -22.24 -0.79 10.19
C GLN A 12 -23.59 -1.05 9.52
N SER A 13 -23.61 -1.47 8.25
CA SER A 13 -24.87 -1.72 7.52
C SER A 13 -25.69 -2.88 8.10
N GLN A 14 -25.04 -3.81 8.78
CA GLN A 14 -25.68 -4.91 9.51
C GLN A 14 -26.13 -4.52 10.93
N GLY A 15 -25.86 -3.29 11.38
CA GLY A 15 -26.21 -2.84 12.73
C GLY A 15 -25.37 -3.47 13.85
N LEU A 16 -24.21 -4.03 13.52
CA LEU A 16 -23.35 -4.74 14.48
C LEU A 16 -22.42 -3.80 15.26
N LEU A 17 -22.40 -2.51 14.94
CA LEU A 17 -21.51 -1.53 15.52
C LEU A 17 -22.26 -0.48 16.33
N LYS A 18 -21.72 -0.15 17.50
CA LYS A 18 -22.18 0.99 18.31
C LYS A 18 -21.30 2.20 18.04
N ALA A 19 -21.91 3.35 17.79
CA ALA A 19 -21.17 4.60 17.66
C ALA A 19 -20.53 4.99 19.00
N ILE A 20 -19.35 5.58 18.92
CA ILE A 20 -18.59 6.10 20.07
C ILE A 20 -18.32 7.59 19.88
N ASP A 21 -18.08 8.26 21.00
CA ASP A 21 -17.58 9.62 21.05
C ASP A 21 -16.08 9.58 21.40
N PRO A 22 -15.16 9.91 20.47
CA PRO A 22 -13.73 9.93 20.75
C PRO A 22 -13.36 10.80 21.95
N ASP A 23 -14.02 11.94 22.16
CA ASP A 23 -13.69 12.89 23.23
C ASP A 23 -14.06 12.36 24.62
N SER A 24 -14.90 11.32 24.68
CA SER A 24 -15.22 10.61 25.92
C SER A 24 -14.15 9.59 26.35
N ILE A 25 -13.14 9.34 25.52
CA ILE A 25 -12.13 8.31 25.73
C ILE A 25 -10.85 8.92 26.32
N ALA A 26 -10.40 8.39 27.45
CA ALA A 26 -9.14 8.82 28.06
C ALA A 26 -7.95 8.63 27.09
N GLY A 27 -7.16 9.68 26.91
CA GLY A 27 -6.00 9.69 26.01
C GLY A 27 -6.34 9.81 24.52
N HIS A 28 -7.56 10.19 24.15
CA HIS A 28 -7.96 10.38 22.76
C HIS A 28 -7.08 11.39 22.00
N ASP A 29 -6.56 12.39 22.71
CA ASP A 29 -5.66 13.44 22.24
C ASP A 29 -4.26 12.91 21.86
N GLN A 30 -3.87 11.74 22.37
CA GLN A 30 -2.62 11.07 22.01
C GLN A 30 -2.72 10.30 20.70
N ILE A 31 -3.94 10.09 20.19
CA ILE A 31 -4.20 9.37 18.94
C ILE A 31 -4.31 10.39 17.81
N THR A 32 -3.55 10.14 16.73
CA THR A 32 -3.52 11.06 15.59
C THR A 32 -4.88 11.19 14.91
N ALA A 33 -5.20 12.40 14.41
CA ALA A 33 -6.42 12.66 13.65
C ALA A 33 -6.60 11.69 12.46
N LYS A 34 -5.50 11.31 11.80
CA LYS A 34 -5.53 10.32 10.72
C LYS A 34 -6.01 8.96 11.21
N SER A 35 -5.61 8.53 12.40
CA SER A 35 -6.04 7.27 13.01
C SER A 35 -7.50 7.33 13.44
N TRP A 36 -7.96 8.45 13.98
CA TRP A 36 -9.38 8.64 14.24
C TRP A 36 -10.22 8.60 12.96
N ALA A 37 -9.76 9.25 11.88
CA ALA A 37 -10.46 9.26 10.60
C ALA A 37 -10.71 7.86 10.01
N SER A 38 -9.85 6.87 10.30
CA SER A 38 -10.08 5.48 9.85
C SER A 38 -11.20 4.74 10.58
N THR A 39 -11.82 5.35 11.58
CA THR A 39 -12.93 4.76 12.35
C THR A 39 -14.28 5.44 12.05
N VAL A 40 -14.28 6.38 11.11
CA VAL A 40 -15.47 7.13 10.69
C VAL A 40 -16.28 6.29 9.70
N GLY A 41 -17.52 5.97 10.07
CA GLY A 41 -18.49 5.27 9.23
C GLY A 41 -19.10 6.16 8.15
N ILE A 42 -19.99 5.57 7.34
CA ILE A 42 -20.62 6.24 6.20
C ILE A 42 -21.52 7.41 6.64
N ASP A 43 -22.05 7.35 7.87
CA ASP A 43 -22.86 8.41 8.48
C ASP A 43 -22.03 9.46 9.24
N GLY A 44 -20.70 9.42 9.12
CA GLY A 44 -19.79 10.39 9.73
C GLY A 44 -19.47 10.16 11.21
N LYS A 45 -19.99 9.10 11.84
CA LYS A 45 -19.72 8.79 13.26
C LYS A 45 -18.55 7.83 13.44
N HIS A 46 -17.95 7.84 14.62
CA HIS A 46 -16.88 6.90 14.97
C HIS A 46 -17.46 5.58 15.46
N TYR A 47 -16.91 4.45 14.98
CA TYR A 47 -17.37 3.10 15.35
C TYR A 47 -16.25 2.18 15.86
N GLY A 48 -15.09 2.74 16.17
CA GLY A 48 -13.96 1.98 16.67
C GLY A 48 -12.92 2.85 17.34
N ILE A 49 -12.14 2.24 18.21
CA ILE A 49 -10.96 2.87 18.82
C ILE A 49 -9.74 2.39 18.03
N PRO A 50 -8.92 3.30 17.47
CA PRO A 50 -7.71 2.90 16.77
C PRO A 50 -6.76 2.13 17.69
N TYR A 51 -6.39 0.92 17.30
CA TYR A 51 -5.50 0.06 18.10
C TYR A 51 -4.11 -0.07 17.48
N SER A 52 -4.03 -0.33 16.18
CA SER A 52 -2.77 -0.49 15.45
C SER A 52 -2.90 0.04 14.02
N ARG A 53 -1.78 0.52 13.48
CA ARG A 53 -1.64 0.88 12.07
C ARG A 53 -0.44 0.16 11.50
N GLN A 54 -0.64 -0.42 10.32
CA GLN A 54 0.43 -1.02 9.53
C GLN A 54 0.81 -0.05 8.41
N ALA A 55 2.12 0.14 8.23
CA ALA A 55 2.68 0.87 7.11
C ALA A 55 3.58 -0.09 6.32
N GLN A 56 3.49 -0.02 4.99
CA GLN A 56 4.40 -0.75 4.11
C GLN A 56 5.53 0.19 3.70
N THR A 57 6.76 -0.33 3.74
CA THR A 57 7.97 0.41 3.35
C THR A 57 8.82 -0.47 2.45
N LEU A 58 9.38 0.12 1.40
CA LEU A 58 10.39 -0.55 0.58
C LEU A 58 11.70 -0.66 1.38
N MET A 59 12.21 -1.88 1.53
CA MET A 59 13.53 -2.14 2.09
C MET A 59 14.51 -2.49 0.99
N ILE A 60 15.74 -1.99 1.09
CA ILE A 60 16.79 -2.19 0.08
C ILE A 60 18.12 -2.58 0.73
N ARG A 61 18.89 -3.45 0.05
CA ARG A 61 20.21 -3.90 0.49
C ARG A 61 21.25 -2.80 0.33
N LYS A 62 21.47 -2.04 1.42
CA LYS A 62 22.43 -0.93 1.47
C LYS A 62 23.87 -1.36 1.14
N ASP A 63 24.27 -2.53 1.60
CA ASP A 63 25.58 -3.12 1.34
C ASP A 63 25.79 -3.45 -0.15
N TRP A 64 24.76 -3.96 -0.82
CA TRP A 64 24.80 -4.20 -2.26
C TRP A 64 24.89 -2.91 -3.07
N LEU A 65 24.18 -1.86 -2.65
CA LEU A 65 24.33 -0.53 -3.25
C LEU A 65 25.79 -0.06 -3.15
N GLN A 66 26.40 -0.16 -1.96
CA GLN A 66 27.79 0.25 -1.74
C GLN A 66 28.78 -0.56 -2.59
N ARG A 67 28.63 -1.89 -2.64
CA ARG A 67 29.51 -2.76 -3.44
C ARG A 67 29.47 -2.43 -4.93
N LEU A 68 28.30 -2.06 -5.44
CA LEU A 68 28.10 -1.72 -6.85
C LEU A 68 28.31 -0.23 -7.17
N GLY A 69 28.62 0.61 -6.17
CA GLY A 69 28.75 2.06 -6.34
C GLY A 69 27.44 2.76 -6.72
N LEU A 70 26.30 2.24 -6.25
CA LEU A 70 24.96 2.76 -6.52
C LEU A 70 24.44 3.60 -5.35
N THR A 71 23.50 4.50 -5.64
CA THR A 71 22.76 5.28 -4.64
C THR A 71 21.37 4.68 -4.39
N ALA A 72 20.78 5.01 -3.24
CA ALA A 72 19.40 4.62 -2.97
C ALA A 72 18.46 5.28 -3.99
N PRO A 73 17.52 4.53 -4.60
CA PRO A 73 16.64 5.07 -5.63
C PRO A 73 15.59 6.00 -5.02
N THR A 74 15.28 7.07 -5.74
CA THR A 74 14.26 8.07 -5.41
C THR A 74 13.10 8.08 -6.41
N THR A 75 13.29 7.44 -7.57
CA THR A 75 12.27 7.28 -8.60
C THR A 75 12.01 5.80 -8.93
N TRP A 76 10.87 5.51 -9.55
CA TRP A 76 10.53 4.15 -9.99
C TRP A 76 11.48 3.61 -11.06
N GLN A 77 12.03 4.50 -11.90
CA GLN A 77 13.02 4.11 -12.92
C GLN A 77 14.35 3.73 -12.25
N GLU A 78 14.84 4.56 -11.32
CA GLU A 78 16.05 4.25 -10.55
C GLU A 78 15.90 2.95 -9.75
N MET A 79 14.71 2.69 -9.20
CA MET A 79 14.41 1.44 -8.50
C MET A 79 14.57 0.23 -9.43
N LEU A 80 14.05 0.31 -10.66
CA LEU A 80 14.18 -0.73 -11.66
C LEU A 80 15.65 -0.92 -12.10
N ASP A 81 16.38 0.17 -12.26
CA ASP A 81 17.79 0.13 -12.66
C ASP A 81 18.67 -0.49 -11.56
N VAL A 82 18.37 -0.20 -10.29
CA VAL A 82 19.01 -0.87 -9.14
C VAL A 82 18.64 -2.34 -9.07
N ALA A 83 17.37 -2.71 -9.27
CA ALA A 83 16.95 -4.11 -9.30
C ALA A 83 17.66 -4.90 -10.41
N LYS A 84 17.77 -4.32 -11.62
CA LYS A 84 18.55 -4.87 -12.73
C LYS A 84 20.01 -5.06 -12.36
N ALA A 85 20.62 -4.05 -11.75
CA ALA A 85 22.01 -4.12 -11.30
C ALA A 85 22.21 -5.23 -10.26
N PHE A 86 21.30 -5.38 -9.31
CA PHE A 86 21.35 -6.47 -8.32
C PHE A 86 21.24 -7.85 -8.98
N ALA A 87 20.39 -8.01 -9.98
CA ALA A 87 20.20 -9.29 -10.66
C ALA A 87 21.37 -9.69 -11.60
N THR A 88 22.19 -8.73 -12.04
CA THR A 88 23.15 -8.96 -13.15
C THR A 88 24.61 -8.65 -12.81
N ARG A 89 24.89 -7.98 -11.70
CA ARG A 89 26.24 -7.52 -11.33
C ARG A 89 26.82 -8.21 -10.09
N ASP A 90 26.26 -9.36 -9.70
CA ASP A 90 26.79 -10.23 -8.63
C ASP A 90 27.11 -9.47 -7.32
N PRO A 91 26.11 -8.77 -6.72
CA PRO A 91 26.35 -7.98 -5.51
C PRO A 91 26.60 -8.85 -4.26
N ASP A 92 26.14 -10.09 -4.25
CA ASP A 92 26.48 -11.10 -3.23
C ASP A 92 27.88 -11.69 -3.45
N GLY A 93 28.36 -11.78 -4.69
CA GLY A 93 29.74 -12.11 -5.01
C GLY A 93 30.02 -13.60 -5.07
N ASP A 94 29.01 -14.40 -5.37
CA ASP A 94 29.12 -15.86 -5.43
C ASP A 94 29.40 -16.38 -6.85
N GLY A 95 29.43 -15.47 -7.83
CA GLY A 95 29.71 -15.76 -9.23
C GLY A 95 28.58 -16.49 -9.97
N LYS A 96 27.38 -16.59 -9.40
CA LYS A 96 26.21 -17.21 -10.02
C LYS A 96 25.18 -16.16 -10.42
N ALA A 97 24.39 -16.49 -11.45
CA ALA A 97 23.26 -15.67 -11.90
C ALA A 97 21.97 -16.10 -11.19
N ASP A 98 21.96 -16.07 -9.85
CA ASP A 98 20.81 -16.46 -9.01
C ASP A 98 20.37 -15.35 -8.03
N THR A 99 20.99 -14.17 -8.07
CA THR A 99 20.56 -13.00 -7.31
C THR A 99 19.25 -12.43 -7.85
N TYR A 100 18.25 -12.27 -6.98
CA TYR A 100 17.00 -11.58 -7.33
C TYR A 100 17.09 -10.08 -7.07
N GLY A 101 16.77 -9.28 -8.10
CA GLY A 101 16.83 -7.82 -8.02
C GLY A 101 15.76 -7.17 -7.16
N MET A 102 14.55 -7.74 -7.15
CA MET A 102 13.42 -7.31 -6.33
C MET A 102 12.49 -8.49 -6.09
N VAL A 103 11.96 -8.60 -4.87
CA VAL A 103 10.96 -9.62 -4.51
C VAL A 103 9.61 -8.94 -4.42
N VAL A 104 8.65 -9.43 -5.20
CA VAL A 104 7.28 -8.92 -5.25
C VAL A 104 6.28 -10.03 -4.99
N PRO A 105 5.15 -9.76 -4.30
CA PRO A 105 4.08 -10.73 -4.19
C PRO A 105 3.45 -11.01 -5.56
N GLY A 106 3.62 -12.23 -6.06
CA GLY A 106 3.04 -12.66 -7.35
C GLY A 106 1.65 -13.31 -7.23
N SER A 107 1.20 -13.62 -6.02
CA SER A 107 -0.06 -14.34 -5.81
C SER A 107 -1.25 -13.38 -5.75
N ALA A 108 -2.31 -13.71 -6.49
CA ALA A 108 -3.62 -13.09 -6.34
C ALA A 108 -4.38 -13.62 -5.11
N GLN A 109 -3.92 -14.73 -4.51
CA GLN A 109 -4.54 -15.28 -3.30
C GLN A 109 -4.32 -14.32 -2.14
N ASN A 110 -5.38 -14.11 -1.35
CA ASN A 110 -5.39 -13.22 -0.19
C ASN A 110 -5.07 -11.74 -0.49
N GLY A 111 -5.06 -11.31 -1.77
CA GLY A 111 -4.95 -9.90 -2.14
C GLY A 111 -3.56 -9.26 -2.00
N TYR A 112 -2.50 -10.02 -1.70
CA TYR A 112 -1.16 -9.46 -1.47
C TYR A 112 -0.60 -8.68 -2.65
N ALA A 113 -0.79 -9.16 -3.88
CA ALA A 113 -0.39 -8.43 -5.08
C ALA A 113 -1.12 -7.07 -5.19
N ALA A 114 -2.40 -7.02 -4.83
CA ALA A 114 -3.19 -5.79 -4.83
C ALA A 114 -2.77 -4.84 -3.70
N TRP A 115 -2.46 -5.33 -2.50
CA TRP A 115 -1.96 -4.51 -1.39
C TRP A 115 -0.60 -3.90 -1.68
N TRP A 116 0.35 -4.69 -2.18
CA TRP A 116 1.65 -4.18 -2.62
C TRP A 116 1.48 -3.17 -3.76
N GLY A 117 0.68 -3.52 -4.78
CA GLY A 117 0.46 -2.69 -5.95
C GLY A 117 -0.28 -1.39 -5.67
N SER A 118 -1.16 -1.35 -4.65
CA SER A 118 -1.96 -0.17 -4.30
C SER A 118 -1.11 1.07 -4.00
N SER A 119 0.04 0.89 -3.35
CA SER A 119 0.97 1.98 -3.03
C SER A 119 1.49 2.65 -4.30
N PHE A 120 1.81 1.86 -5.32
CA PHE A 120 2.28 2.38 -6.60
C PHE A 120 1.13 2.96 -7.42
N LEU A 121 -0.05 2.30 -7.43
CA LEU A 121 -1.24 2.82 -8.11
C LEU A 121 -1.55 4.25 -7.66
N TRP A 122 -1.60 4.50 -6.35
CA TRP A 122 -1.86 5.84 -5.83
C TRP A 122 -0.74 6.83 -6.12
N GLN A 123 0.53 6.42 -6.02
CA GLN A 123 1.67 7.26 -6.40
C GLN A 123 1.65 7.64 -7.89
N GLY A 124 1.20 6.73 -8.76
CA GLY A 124 1.00 6.96 -10.20
C GLY A 124 -0.25 7.77 -10.52
N GLY A 125 -1.02 8.20 -9.51
CA GLY A 125 -2.25 8.99 -9.68
C GLY A 125 -3.49 8.16 -10.01
N ALA A 126 -3.42 6.83 -9.96
CA ALA A 126 -4.56 5.97 -10.16
C ALA A 126 -5.49 5.95 -8.93
N LYS A 127 -6.76 5.65 -9.17
CA LYS A 127 -7.77 5.39 -8.15
C LYS A 127 -8.33 3.99 -8.35
N ILE A 128 -8.73 3.34 -7.27
CA ILE A 128 -9.38 2.02 -7.33
C ILE A 128 -10.86 2.19 -7.67
N VAL A 129 -11.51 3.14 -7.00
CA VAL A 129 -12.89 3.57 -7.23
C VAL A 129 -12.97 5.08 -7.25
N GLU A 130 -13.98 5.64 -7.89
CA GLU A 130 -14.27 7.06 -7.88
C GLU A 130 -15.78 7.33 -7.76
N PRO A 131 -16.19 8.50 -7.22
CA PRO A 131 -17.59 8.89 -7.19
C PRO A 131 -18.16 8.97 -8.61
N ASP A 132 -19.39 8.51 -8.81
CA ASP A 132 -20.10 8.60 -10.09
C ASP A 132 -21.03 9.81 -10.21
N GLY A 133 -21.13 10.61 -9.14
CA GLY A 133 -21.98 11.80 -9.07
C GLY A 133 -23.41 11.52 -8.58
N THR A 134 -23.80 10.26 -8.38
CA THR A 134 -25.12 9.87 -7.84
C THR A 134 -25.07 9.50 -6.36
N GLY A 135 -23.95 9.80 -5.68
CA GLY A 135 -23.69 9.36 -4.31
C GLY A 135 -23.23 7.91 -4.21
N THR A 136 -22.90 7.29 -5.35
CA THR A 136 -22.33 5.94 -5.45
C THR A 136 -20.92 5.99 -6.02
N TYR A 137 -20.29 4.83 -6.17
CA TYR A 137 -18.91 4.69 -6.64
C TYR A 137 -18.87 3.74 -7.83
N LYS A 138 -17.99 4.04 -8.79
CA LYS A 138 -17.68 3.18 -9.93
C LYS A 138 -16.20 2.74 -9.90
N PRO A 139 -15.86 1.61 -10.54
CA PRO A 139 -14.46 1.21 -10.73
C PRO A 139 -13.67 2.28 -11.52
N ALA A 140 -12.40 2.48 -11.18
CA ALA A 140 -11.51 3.46 -11.84
C ALA A 140 -10.15 2.86 -12.29
N MET A 141 -10.04 1.53 -12.22
CA MET A 141 -8.81 0.78 -12.51
C MET A 141 -8.49 0.63 -14.01
N ASP A 142 -9.36 1.14 -14.89
CA ASP A 142 -9.17 1.23 -16.34
C ASP A 142 -8.58 2.58 -16.78
N SER A 143 -8.35 3.51 -15.85
CA SER A 143 -7.71 4.80 -16.12
C SER A 143 -6.30 4.65 -16.71
N ALA A 144 -5.88 5.62 -17.53
CA ALA A 144 -4.52 5.64 -18.08
C ALA A 144 -3.42 5.55 -17.00
N ALA A 145 -3.63 6.21 -15.86
CA ALA A 145 -2.74 6.12 -14.70
C ALA A 145 -2.62 4.69 -14.15
N ALA A 146 -3.75 3.98 -14.02
CA ALA A 146 -3.76 2.58 -13.58
C ALA A 146 -3.05 1.68 -14.59
N VAL A 147 -3.36 1.83 -15.89
CA VAL A 147 -2.76 1.06 -16.98
C VAL A 147 -1.24 1.26 -17.02
N ASN A 148 -0.77 2.51 -16.94
CA ASN A 148 0.66 2.83 -16.95
C ASN A 148 1.38 2.21 -15.75
N THR A 149 0.78 2.31 -14.57
CA THR A 149 1.37 1.77 -13.33
C THR A 149 1.44 0.24 -13.36
N VAL A 150 0.37 -0.44 -13.77
CA VAL A 150 0.36 -1.91 -13.90
C VAL A 150 1.32 -2.38 -14.99
N THR A 151 1.47 -1.61 -16.07
CA THR A 151 2.46 -1.89 -17.12
C THR A 151 3.87 -1.82 -16.57
N TRP A 152 4.19 -0.79 -15.78
CA TRP A 152 5.48 -0.68 -15.09
C TRP A 152 5.74 -1.87 -14.15
N MET A 153 4.75 -2.32 -13.38
CA MET A 153 4.89 -3.49 -12.47
C MET A 153 5.23 -4.80 -13.19
N LYS A 154 4.83 -4.93 -14.47
CA LYS A 154 5.09 -6.12 -15.29
C LYS A 154 6.49 -6.11 -15.90
N VAL A 155 7.22 -4.99 -15.83
CA VAL A 155 8.57 -4.89 -16.36
C VAL A 155 9.47 -5.83 -15.57
N LYS A 156 10.10 -6.78 -16.27
CA LYS A 156 11.09 -7.67 -15.67
C LYS A 156 12.41 -6.90 -15.54
N PRO A 157 12.98 -6.76 -14.33
CA PRO A 157 14.37 -6.39 -14.18
C PRO A 157 15.28 -7.47 -14.78
#